data_AF-A0A9W6HSI4-F1
#
_entry.id   AF-A0A9W6HSI4-F1
#
_cell.length_a   1.000
_cell.length_b   1.000
_cell.length_c   1.000
_cell.angle_alpha   90.00
_cell.angle_beta   90.00
_cell.angle_gamma   90.00
#
_symmetry.space_group_name_H-M   'P 1'
#
loop_
_entity.id
_entity.type
_entity.pdbx_description
1 polymer ?
#
loop_
_entity_poly.entity_id
_entity_poly.type
_entity_poly.pdbx_seq_one_letter_code
_entity_poly.pdbx_strand_id
1 'polypeptide(L)'
;MQEVVMAYEERNVWASLVVSVITLTTYIVLVFQQAGDGPLTDVDWFPLMLWTIGGGIVAVIVISILWGIIAGARDRDGIGTADIRDRDISRMGSRVEQAFVVIAGLGVIVLCAVNAHVFWIANTMFLGFAVAALVGGIARVIAYRRGLV
;
A
#
# COMPACT_ATOMS: atom_id res chain seq x y z
N MET A 1 -27.93 -15.67 10.87
CA MET A 1 -26.60 -15.35 10.34
C MET A 1 -26.07 -14.18 11.15
N GLN A 2 -25.16 -14.41 12.11
CA GLN A 2 -24.42 -13.31 12.72
C GLN A 2 -23.57 -12.70 11.60
N GLU A 3 -23.79 -11.43 11.26
CA GLU A 3 -22.79 -10.69 10.51
C GLU A 3 -21.48 -10.82 11.29
N VAL A 4 -20.45 -11.37 10.66
CA VAL A 4 -19.09 -11.29 11.19
C VAL A 4 -18.72 -9.82 11.04
N VAL A 5 -19.06 -9.01 12.04
CA VAL A 5 -18.75 -7.58 12.07
C VAL A 5 -17.24 -7.48 12.19
N MET A 6 -16.56 -7.29 11.05
CA MET A 6 -15.10 -7.09 11.04
C MET A 6 -14.73 -5.90 11.92
N ALA A 7 -13.64 -6.02 12.67
CA ALA A 7 -13.11 -4.93 13.49
C ALA A 7 -12.76 -3.72 12.62
N TYR A 8 -12.89 -2.51 13.17
CA TYR A 8 -12.64 -1.25 12.45
C TYR A 8 -11.23 -1.22 11.81
N GLU A 9 -10.21 -1.61 12.57
CA GLU A 9 -8.83 -1.68 12.08
C GLU A 9 -8.64 -2.72 10.96
N GLU A 10 -9.27 -3.89 11.06
CA GLU A 10 -9.21 -4.90 9.99
C GLU A 10 -9.83 -4.35 8.70
N ARG A 11 -10.95 -3.63 8.79
CA ARG A 11 -11.59 -2.99 7.62
C ARG A 11 -10.68 -1.95 6.97
N ASN A 12 -9.98 -1.16 7.78
CA ASN A 12 -9.06 -0.15 7.26
C ASN A 12 -7.85 -0.77 6.56
N VAL A 13 -7.34 -1.89 7.08
CA VAL A 13 -6.28 -2.67 6.41
C VAL A 13 -6.76 -3.25 5.08
N TRP A 14 -7.99 -3.78 5.00
CA TRP A 14 -8.56 -4.24 3.73
C TRP A 14 -8.74 -3.10 2.73
N ALA A 15 -9.24 -1.95 3.19
CA ALA A 15 -9.43 -0.79 2.35
C ALA A 15 -8.10 -0.30 1.76
N SER A 16 -7.04 -0.20 2.58
CA SER A 16 -5.72 0.20 2.11
C SER A 16 -5.14 -0.81 1.12
N LEU A 17 -5.28 -2.12 1.36
CA LEU A 17 -4.87 -3.16 0.40
C LEU A 17 -5.54 -3.00 -0.96
N VAL A 18 -6.86 -2.83 -0.98
CA VAL A 18 -7.62 -2.65 -2.23
C VAL A 18 -7.16 -1.40 -2.96
N VAL A 19 -7.00 -0.27 -2.24
CA VAL A 19 -6.50 0.99 -2.82
C VAL A 19 -5.09 0.82 -3.37
N SER A 20 -4.20 0.12 -2.67
CA SER A 20 -2.85 -0.17 -3.16
C SER A 20 -2.86 -0.98 -4.46
N VAL A 21 -3.69 -2.03 -4.56
CA VAL A 21 -3.82 -2.82 -5.80
C VAL A 21 -4.36 -1.96 -6.94
N ILE A 22 -5.40 -1.16 -6.70
CA ILE A 22 -5.99 -0.27 -7.71
C ILE A 22 -4.96 0.77 -8.17
N THR A 23 -4.24 1.39 -7.23
CA THR A 23 -3.26 2.45 -7.53
C THR A 23 -2.12 1.89 -8.36
N LEU A 24 -1.57 0.73 -7.96
CA LEU A 24 -0.51 0.07 -8.69
C LEU A 24 -0.97 -0.33 -10.11
N THR A 25 -2.14 -0.96 -10.21
CA THR A 25 -2.68 -1.39 -11.51
C THR A 25 -2.94 -0.20 -12.43
N THR A 26 -3.51 0.88 -11.88
CA THR A 26 -3.77 2.12 -12.63
C THR A 26 -2.48 2.71 -13.17
N TYR A 27 -1.44 2.82 -12.33
CA TYR A 27 -0.13 3.31 -12.78
C TYR A 27 0.45 2.47 -13.92
N ILE A 28 0.46 1.14 -13.76
CA ILE A 28 0.97 0.21 -14.78
C ILE A 28 0.21 0.39 -16.10
N VAL A 29 -1.13 0.41 -16.05
CA VAL A 29 -1.97 0.61 -17.23
C VAL A 29 -1.68 1.94 -17.91
N LEU A 30 -1.54 3.04 -17.17
CA LEU A 30 -1.25 4.36 -17.72
C LEU A 30 0.12 4.40 -18.41
N VAL A 31 1.14 3.79 -17.80
CA VAL A 31 2.49 3.70 -18.40
C VAL A 31 2.45 2.90 -19.71
N PHE A 32 1.79 1.74 -19.73
CA PHE A 32 1.65 0.95 -20.96
C PHE A 32 0.83 1.67 -22.04
N GLN A 33 -0.25 2.37 -21.67
CA GLN A 33 -1.04 3.15 -22.61
C GLN A 33 -0.25 4.31 -23.21
N GLN A 34 0.59 4.99 -22.41
CA GLN A 34 1.41 6.09 -22.90
C GLN A 34 2.59 5.60 -23.75
N ALA A 35 3.12 4.40 -23.47
CA ALA A 35 4.15 3.79 -24.30
C ALA A 35 3.63 3.40 -25.69
N GLY A 36 2.40 2.86 -25.77
CA GLY A 36 1.85 2.30 -27.00
C GLY A 36 2.77 1.21 -27.56
N ASP A 37 3.19 1.35 -28.81
CA ASP A 37 4.16 0.46 -29.47
C ASP A 37 5.63 0.90 -29.26
N GLY A 38 5.86 2.03 -28.56
CA GLY A 38 7.17 2.59 -28.30
C GLY A 38 7.89 1.95 -27.09
N PRO A 39 9.19 2.26 -26.91
CA PRO A 39 9.93 1.83 -25.73
C PRO A 39 9.35 2.39 -24.43
N LEU A 40 9.24 1.57 -23.38
CA LEU A 40 8.78 2.02 -22.05
C LEU A 40 9.67 3.12 -21.45
N THR A 41 10.95 3.17 -21.83
CA THR A 41 11.92 4.15 -21.33
C THR A 41 11.65 5.57 -21.81
N ASP A 42 10.86 5.74 -22.87
CA ASP A 42 10.55 7.04 -23.47
C ASP A 42 9.27 7.66 -22.89
N VAL A 43 8.55 6.91 -22.06
CA VAL A 43 7.36 7.39 -21.35
C VAL A 43 7.77 8.46 -20.34
N ASP A 44 7.02 9.56 -20.29
CA ASP A 44 7.14 10.56 -19.22
C ASP A 44 6.52 10.03 -17.91
N TRP A 45 7.25 9.10 -17.28
CA TRP A 45 6.80 8.32 -16.13
C TRP A 45 6.70 9.16 -14.85
N PHE A 46 7.46 10.26 -14.75
CA PHE A 46 7.60 10.99 -13.50
C PHE A 46 6.30 11.68 -13.06
N PRO A 47 5.59 12.44 -13.92
CA PRO A 47 4.29 13.01 -13.56
C PRO A 47 3.24 11.94 -13.25
N LEU A 48 3.22 10.83 -14.00
CA LEU A 48 2.30 9.71 -13.74
C LEU A 48 2.53 9.09 -12.36
N MET A 49 3.79 8.86 -12.01
CA MET A 49 4.16 8.28 -10.71
C MET A 49 3.78 9.24 -9.57
N LEU A 50 4.02 10.54 -9.72
CA LEU A 50 3.63 11.53 -8.72
C LEU A 50 2.12 11.61 -8.53
N TRP A 51 1.34 11.62 -9.61
CA TRP A 51 -0.12 11.65 -9.53
C TRP A 51 -0.70 10.39 -8.90
N THR A 52 -0.11 9.22 -9.18
CA THR A 52 -0.57 7.96 -8.60
C THR A 52 -0.21 7.82 -7.14
N ILE A 53 0.99 8.24 -6.73
CA ILE A 53 1.37 8.34 -5.31
C ILE A 53 0.45 9.33 -4.58
N GLY A 54 0.35 10.56 -5.08
CA GLY A 54 -0.44 11.62 -4.46
C GLY A 54 -1.93 11.26 -4.39
N GLY A 55 -2.50 10.76 -5.49
CA GLY A 55 -3.88 10.30 -5.57
C GLY A 55 -4.17 9.14 -4.63
N GLY A 56 -3.25 8.16 -4.54
CA GLY A 56 -3.36 7.05 -3.60
C GLY A 56 -3.36 7.50 -2.14
N ILE A 57 -2.45 8.41 -1.76
CA ILE A 57 -2.39 9.00 -0.41
C ILE A 57 -3.71 9.71 -0.08
N VAL A 58 -4.18 10.58 -0.97
CA VAL A 58 -5.45 11.30 -0.80
C VAL A 58 -6.63 10.33 -0.68
N ALA A 59 -6.68 9.28 -1.51
CA ALA A 59 -7.74 8.27 -1.45
C ALA A 59 -7.77 7.55 -0.10
N VAL A 60 -6.62 7.12 0.42
CA VAL A 60 -6.54 6.46 1.74
C VAL A 60 -6.98 7.41 2.86
N ILE A 61 -6.56 8.68 2.81
CA ILE A 61 -6.97 9.70 3.79
C ILE A 61 -8.49 9.89 3.77
N VAL A 62 -9.07 10.09 2.59
CA VAL A 62 -10.52 10.27 2.43
C VAL A 62 -11.28 9.04 2.93
N ILE A 63 -10.86 7.84 2.56
CA ILE A 63 -11.49 6.60 3.03
C ILE A 63 -11.42 6.47 4.55
N SER A 64 -10.25 6.78 5.15
CA SER A 64 -10.07 6.73 6.60
C SER A 64 -10.99 7.73 7.32
N ILE A 65 -11.11 8.96 6.79
CA ILE A 65 -12.00 10.00 7.34
C ILE A 65 -13.46 9.56 7.23
N LEU A 66 -13.90 9.08 6.06
CA LEU A 66 -15.27 8.63 5.84
C LEU A 66 -15.64 7.49 6.80
N TRP A 67 -14.73 6.53 6.99
CA TRP A 67 -14.93 5.45 7.96
C TRP A 67 -15.01 5.96 9.40
N GLY A 68 -14.15 6.91 9.79
CA GLY A 68 -14.18 7.53 11.11
C GLY A 68 -15.51 8.25 11.37
N ILE A 69 -16.05 8.97 10.39
CA ILE A 69 -17.36 9.65 10.49
C ILE A 69 -18.48 8.63 10.65
N ILE A 70 -18.51 7.58 9.82
CA ILE A 70 -19.55 6.53 9.87
C ILE A 70 -19.51 5.77 11.19
N ALA A 71 -18.31 5.43 11.68
CA ALA A 71 -18.13 4.72 12.94
C ALA A 71 -18.53 5.59 14.14
N GLY A 72 -18.06 6.84 14.19
CA GLY A 72 -18.38 7.77 15.28
C GLY A 72 -19.86 8.20 15.33
N ALA A 73 -20.57 8.11 14.22
CA ALA A 73 -22.02 8.28 14.19
C ALA A 73 -22.80 7.07 14.76
N ARG A 74 -22.19 5.88 14.78
CA ARG A 74 -22.85 4.62 15.17
C ARG A 74 -22.50 4.15 16.58
N ASP A 75 -21.33 4.53 17.10
CA ASP A 75 -20.88 4.14 18.45
C ASP A 75 -19.98 5.23 19.05
N ARG A 76 -20.50 5.99 20.02
CA ARG A 76 -19.78 7.12 20.65
C ARG A 76 -18.78 6.68 21.73
N ASP A 77 -18.93 5.47 22.26
CA ASP A 77 -18.20 5.02 23.47
C ASP A 77 -17.01 4.08 23.16
N GLY A 78 -16.84 3.65 21.91
CA GLY A 78 -15.77 2.72 21.48
C GLY A 78 -14.54 3.35 20.82
N ILE A 79 -14.47 4.69 20.76
CA ILE A 79 -13.38 5.39 20.06
C ILE A 79 -12.19 5.55 21.01
N GLY A 80 -11.15 4.70 20.86
CA GLY A 80 -9.81 5.09 21.31
C GLY A 80 -8.97 4.08 22.07
N THR A 81 -9.43 2.86 22.33
CA THR A 81 -8.52 1.85 22.89
C THR A 81 -7.94 1.04 21.74
N ALA A 82 -6.90 1.56 21.11
CA ALA A 82 -5.99 0.72 20.32
C ALA A 82 -5.47 -0.35 21.27
N ASP A 83 -6.03 -1.56 21.16
CA ASP A 83 -5.67 -2.67 22.03
C ASP A 83 -4.19 -2.98 21.79
N ILE A 84 -3.52 -3.53 22.81
CA ILE A 84 -2.13 -4.00 22.72
C ILE A 84 -1.96 -4.87 21.45
N ARG A 85 -2.99 -5.68 21.14
CA ARG A 85 -3.06 -6.50 19.93
C ARG A 85 -2.91 -5.69 18.64
N ASP A 86 -3.65 -4.59 18.46
CA ASP A 86 -3.60 -3.80 17.22
C ASP A 86 -2.22 -3.16 17.03
N ARG A 87 -1.61 -2.71 18.14
CA ARG A 87 -0.27 -2.14 18.12
C ARG A 87 0.79 -3.19 17.74
N ASP A 88 0.66 -4.40 18.23
CA ASP A 88 1.61 -5.48 17.91
C ASP A 88 1.43 -6.00 16.47
N ILE A 89 0.18 -6.06 15.97
CA ILE A 89 -0.12 -6.35 14.56
C ILE A 89 0.49 -5.29 13.65
N SER A 90 0.31 -4.01 14.00
CA SER A 90 0.88 -2.89 13.24
C SER A 90 2.40 -2.97 13.15
N ARG A 91 3.09 -3.17 14.29
CA ARG A 91 4.55 -3.35 14.37
C ARG A 91 5.05 -4.54 13.57
N MET A 92 4.35 -5.68 13.64
CA MET A 92 4.70 -6.85 12.84
C MET A 92 4.60 -6.54 11.35
N GLY A 93 3.49 -5.95 10.90
CA GLY A 93 3.31 -5.55 9.51
C GLY A 93 4.40 -4.59 9.02
N SER A 94 4.78 -3.60 9.84
CA SER A 94 5.85 -2.65 9.47
C SER A 94 7.22 -3.29 9.37
N ARG A 95 7.53 -4.31 10.18
CA ARG A 95 8.78 -5.10 10.02
C ARG A 95 8.80 -5.84 8.68
N VAL A 96 7.66 -6.41 8.29
CA VAL A 96 7.52 -7.08 6.99
C VAL A 96 7.69 -6.08 5.85
N GLU A 97 7.00 -4.94 5.90
CA GLU A 97 7.14 -3.84 4.92
C GLU A 97 8.61 -3.43 4.76
N GLN A 98 9.31 -3.19 5.88
CA GLN A 98 10.70 -2.74 5.87
C GLN A 98 11.64 -3.73 5.19
N ALA A 99 11.46 -5.04 5.39
CA ALA A 99 12.28 -6.05 4.75
C ALA A 99 12.20 -5.97 3.21
N PHE A 100 10.98 -5.79 2.66
CA PHE A 100 10.78 -5.65 1.22
C PHE A 100 11.31 -4.33 0.67
N VAL A 101 11.18 -3.23 1.42
CA VAL A 101 11.79 -1.95 1.05
C VAL A 101 13.31 -2.05 0.95
N VAL A 102 13.95 -2.75 1.89
CA VAL A 102 15.40 -2.99 1.84
C VAL A 102 15.78 -3.80 0.60
N ILE A 103 15.04 -4.88 0.29
CA ILE A 103 15.28 -5.69 -0.92
C ILE A 103 15.16 -4.83 -2.18
N ALA A 104 14.14 -3.98 -2.27
CA ALA A 104 13.97 -3.07 -3.40
C ALA A 104 15.12 -2.06 -3.51
N GLY A 105 15.55 -1.49 -2.38
CA GLY A 105 16.70 -0.59 -2.31
C GLY A 105 18.01 -1.25 -2.78
N LEU A 106 18.23 -2.52 -2.43
CA LEU A 106 19.35 -3.29 -2.97
C LEU A 106 19.24 -3.49 -4.49
N GLY A 107 18.03 -3.75 -5.00
CA GLY A 107 17.76 -3.81 -6.44
C GLY A 107 18.08 -2.48 -7.14
N VAL A 108 17.71 -1.35 -6.53
CA VAL A 108 18.04 0.00 -7.02
C VAL A 108 19.56 0.21 -7.07
N ILE A 109 20.30 -0.20 -6.03
CA ILE A 109 21.78 -0.09 -6.02
C ILE A 109 22.38 -0.89 -7.17
N VAL A 110 21.91 -2.11 -7.41
CA VAL A 110 22.36 -2.95 -8.53
C VAL A 110 22.06 -2.29 -9.88
N LEU A 111 20.85 -1.74 -10.06
CA LEU A 111 20.46 -1.03 -11.28
C LEU A 111 21.32 0.22 -11.53
N CYS A 112 21.64 0.96 -10.48
CA CYS A 112 22.59 2.08 -10.57
C CYS A 112 23.99 1.60 -10.97
N ALA A 113 24.47 0.48 -10.40
CA ALA A 113 25.80 -0.05 -10.70
C ALA A 113 25.98 -0.47 -12.17
N VAL A 114 24.91 -0.93 -12.82
CA VAL A 114 24.92 -1.28 -14.25
C VAL A 114 24.53 -0.12 -15.18
N ASN A 115 24.41 1.10 -14.66
CA ASN A 115 23.92 2.28 -15.38
C ASN A 115 22.59 2.03 -16.11
N ALA A 116 21.65 1.36 -15.44
CA ALA A 116 20.32 1.13 -15.99
C ALA A 116 19.59 2.47 -16.23
N HIS A 117 18.65 2.46 -17.18
CA HIS A 117 17.82 3.64 -17.45
C HIS A 117 17.09 4.09 -16.18
N VAL A 118 17.01 5.41 -15.95
CA VAL A 118 16.38 6.00 -14.76
C VAL A 118 14.93 5.52 -14.58
N PHE A 119 14.23 5.25 -15.70
CA PHE A 119 12.92 4.60 -15.70
C PHE A 119 12.91 3.31 -14.86
N TRP A 120 13.84 2.37 -15.08
CA TRP A 120 13.87 1.10 -14.36
C TRP A 120 14.25 1.28 -12.90
N ILE A 121 15.15 2.22 -12.62
CA ILE A 121 15.56 2.56 -11.25
C ILE A 121 14.35 3.04 -10.44
N ALA A 122 13.62 4.03 -10.96
CA ALA A 122 12.46 4.60 -10.30
C ALA A 122 11.32 3.58 -10.15
N ASN A 123 10.99 2.86 -11.22
CA ASN A 123 9.92 1.87 -11.20
C ASN A 123 10.23 0.69 -10.28
N THR A 124 11.50 0.28 -10.15
CA THR A 124 11.90 -0.77 -9.21
C THR A 124 11.64 -0.34 -7.76
N MET A 125 11.98 0.89 -7.41
CA MET A 125 11.70 1.40 -6.06
C MET A 125 10.19 1.53 -5.82
N PHE A 126 9.46 2.06 -6.80
CA PHE A 126 8.01 2.21 -6.72
C PHE A 126 7.30 0.86 -6.55
N LEU A 127 7.67 -0.15 -7.34
CA LEU A 127 7.19 -1.53 -7.19
C LEU A 127 7.58 -2.11 -5.84
N GLY A 128 8.79 -1.83 -5.36
CA GLY A 128 9.25 -2.20 -4.03
C GLY A 128 8.33 -1.70 -2.91
N PHE A 129 7.96 -0.42 -2.96
CA PHE A 129 6.99 0.16 -2.02
C PHE A 129 5.61 -0.50 -2.13
N ALA A 130 5.12 -0.74 -3.35
CA ALA A 130 3.83 -1.36 -3.55
C ALA A 130 3.80 -2.80 -3.01
N VAL A 131 4.82 -3.60 -3.30
CA VAL A 131 4.97 -4.98 -2.79
C VAL A 131 5.09 -4.97 -1.27
N ALA A 132 5.91 -4.08 -0.70
CA ALA A 132 6.05 -3.94 0.75
C ALA A 132 4.69 -3.67 1.42
N ALA A 133 3.94 -2.69 0.91
CA ALA A 133 2.62 -2.34 1.42
C ALA A 133 1.62 -3.51 1.31
N LEU A 134 1.61 -4.23 0.18
CA LEU A 134 0.73 -5.36 -0.04
C LEU A 134 1.05 -6.52 0.91
N VAL A 135 2.32 -6.92 1.01
CA VAL A 135 2.73 -8.04 1.87
C VAL A 135 2.55 -7.68 3.36
N GLY A 136 2.88 -6.45 3.75
CA GLY A 136 2.62 -5.93 5.09
C GLY A 136 1.14 -5.93 5.46
N GLY A 137 0.28 -5.44 4.56
CA GLY A 137 -1.16 -5.45 4.75
C GLY A 137 -1.73 -6.87 4.82
N ILE A 138 -1.30 -7.78 3.93
CA ILE A 138 -1.72 -9.20 3.97
C ILE A 138 -1.29 -9.84 5.29
N ALA A 139 -0.06 -9.60 5.75
CA ALA A 139 0.41 -10.10 7.04
C ALA A 139 -0.46 -9.61 8.20
N ARG A 140 -0.87 -8.32 8.19
CA ARG A 140 -1.80 -7.76 9.18
C ARG A 140 -3.16 -8.45 9.12
N VAL A 141 -3.74 -8.66 7.94
CA VAL A 141 -5.02 -9.40 7.76
C VAL A 141 -4.92 -10.82 8.32
N ILE A 142 -3.82 -11.53 8.04
CA ILE A 142 -3.61 -12.90 8.55
C ILE A 142 -3.54 -12.87 10.08
N ALA A 143 -2.81 -11.90 10.67
CA ALA A 143 -2.70 -11.75 12.11
C ALA A 143 -4.06 -11.42 12.78
N TYR A 144 -4.91 -10.61 12.13
CA TYR A 144 -6.27 -10.36 12.60
C TYR A 144 -7.13 -11.62 12.65
N ARG A 145 -6.95 -12.53 11.68
CA ARG A 145 -7.77 -13.75 11.55
C ARG A 145 -7.26 -14.94 12.35
N ARG A 146 -5.94 -15.07 12.48
CA ARG A 146 -5.29 -16.24 13.09
C ARG A 146 -4.63 -15.95 14.44
N GLY A 147 -4.57 -14.69 14.86
CA GLY A 147 -3.79 -14.25 16.01
C GLY A 147 -2.31 -14.05 15.67
N LEU A 148 -1.59 -13.38 16.57
CA LEU A 148 -0.13 -13.33 16.57
C LEU A 148 0.37 -14.63 17.23
N VAL A 149 1.32 -15.32 16.60
CA VAL A 149 1.96 -16.53 17.15
C VAL A 149 2.97 -16.15 18.22
#